data_AF-A0A7Y1YFD6-F1
#
_entry.id   AF-A0A7Y1YFD6-F1
#
_cell.length_a   1.000
_cell.length_b   1.000
_cell.length_c   1.000
_cell.angle_alpha   90.00
_cell.angle_beta   90.00
_cell.angle_gamma   90.00
#
_symmetry.space_group_name_H-M   'P 1'
#
loop_
_entity.id
_entity.type
_entity.pdbx_description
1 polymer ?
#
loop_
_entity_poly.entity_id
_entity_poly.type
_entity_poly.pdbx_seq_one_letter_code
_entity_poly.pdbx_strand_id
1 'polypeptide(L)'
;MSAHTYEESKGIARRTIIILGIVTIVEVLIALVGKGYLIPGVVPYDWLIGSFPIGRAIMYIAMIALSLYKAVLVIFEFMHMKYEVKGLMRSVLLPTALLIWAIIAFFMEGDYWKESREMIQDKNMEQVDSKFAPVGEVMKPEETHHSDH
;
A
#
# COMPACT_ATOMS: atom_id res chain seq x y z
N MET A 1 33.82 -8.53 -33.57
CA MET A 1 33.00 -9.39 -32.69
C MET A 1 33.86 -9.76 -31.50
N SER A 2 33.70 -9.03 -30.38
CA SER A 2 34.50 -9.19 -29.16
C SER A 2 33.92 -10.31 -28.29
N ALA A 3 34.81 -11.18 -27.81
CA ALA A 3 34.53 -12.38 -27.02
C ALA A 3 34.61 -12.11 -25.50
N HIS A 4 34.11 -10.95 -25.05
CA HIS A 4 34.00 -10.62 -23.62
C HIS A 4 32.59 -10.86 -23.04
N THR A 5 31.71 -11.57 -23.78
CA THR A 5 30.28 -11.18 -23.80
C THR A 5 29.30 -12.23 -23.26
N TYR A 6 29.72 -13.17 -22.40
CA TYR A 6 28.77 -14.16 -21.84
C TYR A 6 29.11 -14.65 -20.43
N GLU A 7 30.37 -15.02 -20.20
CA GLU A 7 30.81 -15.52 -18.88
C GLU A 7 30.88 -14.40 -17.83
N GLU A 8 31.28 -13.18 -18.20
CA GLU A 8 31.25 -12.02 -17.30
C GLU A 8 29.82 -11.60 -16.93
N SER A 9 28.90 -11.61 -17.90
CA SER A 9 27.50 -11.21 -17.71
C SER A 9 26.75 -12.16 -16.77
N LYS A 10 27.01 -13.46 -16.87
CA LYS A 10 26.46 -14.48 -15.96
C LYS A 10 26.96 -14.32 -14.53
N GLY A 11 28.23 -13.95 -14.37
CA GLY A 11 28.85 -13.77 -13.06
C GLY A 11 28.19 -12.65 -12.26
N ILE A 12 27.84 -11.54 -12.92
CA ILE A 12 27.17 -10.40 -12.29
C ILE A 12 25.75 -10.79 -11.87
N ALA A 13 24.93 -11.32 -12.80
CA ALA A 13 23.56 -11.71 -12.51
C ALA A 13 23.46 -12.71 -11.35
N ARG A 14 24.36 -13.70 -11.29
CA ARG A 14 24.40 -14.66 -10.18
C ARG A 14 24.72 -13.99 -8.84
N ARG A 15 25.69 -13.07 -8.79
CA ARG A 15 26.03 -12.33 -7.57
C ARG A 15 24.86 -11.49 -7.09
N THR A 16 24.15 -10.84 -8.01
CA THR A 16 22.95 -10.05 -7.73
C THR A 16 21.84 -10.89 -7.14
N ILE A 17 21.53 -12.04 -7.75
CA ILE A 17 20.50 -12.96 -7.23
C ILE A 17 20.85 -13.41 -5.81
N ILE A 18 22.13 -13.70 -5.56
CA ILE A 18 22.62 -14.11 -4.23
C ILE A 18 22.48 -12.96 -3.23
N ILE A 19 22.92 -11.75 -3.56
CA ILE A 19 22.80 -10.57 -2.69
C ILE A 19 21.32 -10.29 -2.38
N LEU A 20 20.47 -10.32 -3.40
CA LEU A 20 19.04 -10.09 -3.24
C LEU A 20 18.39 -11.16 -2.35
N GLY A 21 18.75 -12.43 -2.55
CA GLY A 21 18.27 -13.55 -1.73
C GLY A 21 18.73 -13.45 -0.28
N ILE A 22 19.96 -13.00 -0.03
CA ILE A 22 20.45 -12.75 1.33
C ILE A 22 19.67 -11.61 1.98
N VAL A 23 19.46 -10.50 1.26
CA VAL A 23 18.70 -9.35 1.76
C VAL A 23 17.26 -9.75 2.10
N THR A 24 16.60 -10.57 1.27
CA THR A 24 15.23 -11.03 1.54
C THR A 24 15.15 -12.00 2.72
N ILE A 25 16.12 -12.91 2.87
CA ILE A 25 16.19 -13.81 4.04
C ILE A 25 16.40 -12.99 5.31
N VAL A 26 17.34 -12.04 5.31
CA VAL A 26 17.60 -11.16 6.46
C VAL A 26 16.35 -10.35 6.81
N GLU A 27 15.68 -9.76 5.83
CA GLU A 27 14.45 -8.99 6.04
C GLU A 27 13.34 -9.85 6.68
N VAL A 28 13.12 -11.06 6.16
CA VAL A 28 12.12 -11.99 6.69
C VAL A 28 12.50 -12.43 8.11
N LEU A 29 13.77 -12.70 8.39
CA LEU A 29 14.24 -13.05 9.73
C LEU A 29 14.01 -11.89 10.72
N ILE A 30 14.33 -10.65 10.32
CA ILE A 30 14.04 -9.45 11.12
C ILE A 30 12.54 -9.31 11.37
N ALA A 31 11.69 -9.58 10.37
CA ALA A 31 10.24 -9.55 10.53
C ALA A 31 9.72 -10.65 11.49
N LEU A 32 10.25 -11.87 11.39
CA LEU A 32 9.85 -12.99 12.25
C LEU A 32 10.28 -12.78 13.71
N VAL A 33 11.51 -12.29 13.92
CA VAL A 33 12.04 -11.94 15.25
C VAL A 33 11.28 -10.74 15.81
N GLY A 34 11.10 -9.68 15.02
CA GLY A 34 10.40 -8.46 15.43
C GLY A 34 8.91 -8.67 15.73
N LYS A 35 8.27 -9.67 15.13
CA LYS A 35 6.87 -10.05 15.41
C LYS A 35 6.74 -11.05 16.57
N GLY A 36 7.85 -11.60 17.08
CA GLY A 36 7.85 -12.53 18.22
C GLY A 36 7.46 -13.97 17.87
N TYR A 37 7.54 -14.39 16.60
CA TYR A 37 7.09 -15.72 16.19
C TYR A 37 8.05 -16.85 16.58
N LEU A 38 9.34 -16.54 16.79
CA LEU A 38 10.38 -17.55 17.05
C LEU A 38 10.56 -17.90 18.54
N ILE A 39 10.17 -17.02 19.47
CA ILE A 39 10.28 -17.29 20.91
C ILE A 39 9.13 -16.60 21.66
N PRO A 40 8.11 -17.34 22.15
CA PRO A 40 7.10 -16.76 23.02
C PRO A 40 7.74 -16.37 24.36
N GLY A 41 7.84 -15.07 24.63
CA GLY A 41 8.28 -14.54 25.93
C GLY A 41 9.75 -14.12 26.04
N VAL A 42 10.58 -14.30 25.01
CA VAL A 42 11.93 -13.69 24.97
C VAL A 42 11.88 -12.58 23.95
N VAL A 43 11.57 -11.42 24.48
CA VAL A 43 11.37 -10.20 23.73
C VAL A 43 12.64 -9.35 23.93
N PRO A 44 13.69 -9.51 23.10
CA PRO A 44 14.82 -8.57 23.15
C PRO A 44 14.41 -7.17 22.68
N TYR A 45 13.12 -6.94 22.40
CA TYR A 45 12.59 -5.62 22.12
C TYR A 45 12.34 -4.80 23.39
N ASP A 46 11.87 -5.34 24.51
CA ASP A 46 11.49 -4.50 25.67
C ASP A 46 12.61 -3.56 26.15
N TRP A 47 13.87 -4.00 26.05
CA TRP A 47 15.04 -3.21 26.40
C TRP A 47 15.54 -2.23 25.30
N LEU A 48 15.31 -2.52 24.01
CA LEU A 48 15.87 -1.72 22.90
C LEU A 48 14.81 -0.86 22.17
N ILE A 49 13.59 -1.38 21.96
CA ILE A 49 12.59 -0.84 21.01
C ILE A 49 11.12 -1.08 21.47
N GLY A 50 10.88 -1.87 22.52
CA GLY A 50 9.66 -2.66 22.71
C GLY A 50 8.55 -2.07 23.57
N SER A 51 8.86 -1.18 24.50
CA SER A 51 7.82 -0.56 25.36
C SER A 51 7.26 0.76 24.81
N PHE A 52 7.88 1.36 23.78
CA PHE A 52 7.45 2.66 23.25
C PHE A 52 6.81 2.53 21.86
N PRO A 53 5.67 3.22 21.57
CA PRO A 53 5.03 3.22 20.25
C PRO A 53 5.97 3.65 19.12
N ILE A 54 6.99 4.45 19.46
CA ILE A 54 8.07 4.89 18.57
C ILE A 54 8.89 3.72 18.02
N GLY A 55 9.21 2.71 18.83
CA GLY A 55 10.04 1.61 18.37
C GLY A 55 9.33 0.70 17.36
N ARG A 56 8.02 0.51 17.53
CA ARG A 56 7.19 -0.20 16.54
C ARG A 56 7.10 0.57 15.22
N ALA A 57 6.96 1.89 15.28
CA ALA A 57 6.96 2.74 14.09
C ALA A 57 8.30 2.69 13.35
N ILE A 58 9.43 2.74 14.07
CA ILE A 58 10.77 2.61 13.50
C ILE A 58 10.93 1.27 12.77
N MET A 59 10.46 0.17 13.36
CA MET A 59 10.51 -1.14 12.71
C MET A 59 9.69 -1.16 11.40
N TYR A 60 8.46 -0.63 11.40
CA TYR A 60 7.66 -0.55 10.19
C TYR A 60 8.34 0.31 9.10
N ILE A 61 8.87 1.47 9.48
CA ILE A 61 9.59 2.33 8.55
C ILE A 61 10.84 1.63 8.00
N ALA A 62 11.61 0.95 8.85
CA ALA A 62 12.79 0.20 8.45
C ALA A 62 12.44 -0.95 7.48
N MET A 63 11.35 -1.67 7.74
CA MET A 63 10.86 -2.74 6.86
C MET A 63 10.41 -2.19 5.50
N ILE A 64 9.69 -1.06 5.49
CA ILE A 64 9.30 -0.38 4.25
C ILE A 64 10.55 0.07 3.48
N ALA A 65 11.53 0.67 4.16
CA ALA A 65 12.77 1.14 3.55
C ALA A 65 13.62 0.00 2.98
N LEU A 66 13.78 -1.12 3.70
CA LEU A 66 14.44 -2.34 3.21
C LEU A 66 13.73 -2.90 1.98
N SER A 67 12.40 -2.87 1.99
CA SER A 67 11.59 -3.35 0.86
C SER A 67 11.71 -2.45 -0.38
N LEU A 68 11.84 -1.13 -0.20
CA LEU A 68 12.13 -0.20 -1.29
C LEU A 68 13.56 -0.35 -1.80
N TYR A 69 14.53 -0.51 -0.89
CA TYR A 69 15.94 -0.70 -1.25
C TYR A 69 16.13 -1.92 -2.15
N LYS A 70 15.58 -3.08 -1.77
CA LYS A 70 15.64 -4.28 -2.61
C LYS A 70 14.95 -4.08 -3.96
N ALA A 71 13.83 -3.36 -4.02
CA ALA A 71 13.11 -3.11 -5.27
C ALA A 71 13.96 -2.26 -6.24
N VAL A 72 14.63 -1.24 -5.72
CA VAL A 72 15.61 -0.44 -6.47
C VAL A 72 16.78 -1.30 -6.92
N LEU A 73 17.32 -2.15 -6.04
CA LEU A 73 18.39 -3.11 -6.37
C LEU A 73 17.96 -4.06 -7.50
N VAL A 74 16.72 -4.57 -7.48
CA VAL A 74 16.19 -5.41 -8.56
C VAL A 74 16.16 -4.65 -9.88
N ILE A 75 15.61 -3.43 -9.86
CA ILE A 75 15.47 -2.60 -11.06
C ILE A 75 16.85 -2.29 -11.65
N PHE A 76 17.83 -1.85 -10.86
CA PHE A 76 19.13 -1.47 -11.41
C PHE A 76 19.99 -2.65 -11.85
N GLU A 77 19.87 -3.79 -11.18
CA GLU A 77 20.83 -4.89 -11.29
C GLU A 77 20.31 -6.06 -12.16
N PHE A 78 19.01 -6.37 -12.15
CA PHE A 78 18.42 -7.30 -13.13
C PHE A 78 18.14 -6.63 -14.47
N MET A 79 17.91 -5.31 -14.48
CA MET A 79 17.93 -4.55 -15.71
C MET A 79 19.35 -4.07 -15.97
N HIS A 80 20.29 -4.98 -16.22
CA HIS A 80 21.67 -4.74 -16.68
C HIS A 80 21.71 -3.83 -17.94
N MET A 81 21.31 -2.57 -17.80
CA MET A 81 20.76 -1.73 -18.86
C MET A 81 20.93 -0.25 -18.56
N LYS A 82 21.51 0.09 -17.40
CA LYS A 82 21.86 1.49 -17.09
C LYS A 82 22.73 2.09 -18.20
N TYR A 83 23.52 1.27 -18.91
CA TYR A 83 24.44 1.74 -19.94
C TYR A 83 24.17 1.21 -21.36
N GLU A 84 23.57 0.04 -21.57
CA GLU A 84 23.47 -0.55 -22.94
C GLU A 84 22.07 -0.57 -23.58
N VAL A 85 20.97 -0.57 -22.82
CA VAL A 85 19.61 -0.86 -23.37
C VAL A 85 18.49 -0.05 -22.69
N LYS A 86 18.60 1.28 -22.77
CA LYS A 86 17.58 2.23 -22.29
C LYS A 86 16.17 1.98 -22.86
N GLY A 87 16.06 1.31 -24.02
CA GLY A 87 14.79 0.95 -24.65
C GLY A 87 14.01 -0.13 -23.88
N LEU A 88 14.68 -1.22 -23.51
CA LEU A 88 14.10 -2.26 -22.65
C LEU A 88 13.81 -1.72 -21.23
N MET A 89 14.51 -0.67 -20.80
CA MET A 89 14.20 -0.04 -19.51
C MET A 89 12.82 0.62 -19.50
N ARG A 90 12.50 1.34 -20.57
CA ARG A 90 11.18 1.98 -20.72
C ARG A 90 10.06 0.95 -20.83
N SER A 91 10.29 -0.23 -21.40
CA SER A 91 9.24 -1.27 -21.50
C SER A 91 8.88 -1.90 -20.16
N VAL A 92 9.73 -1.81 -19.13
CA VAL A 92 9.39 -2.23 -17.77
C VAL A 92 8.85 -1.06 -16.95
N LEU A 93 9.51 0.11 -17.06
CA LEU A 93 9.15 1.30 -16.28
C LEU A 93 7.73 1.81 -16.60
N LEU A 94 7.36 1.82 -17.88
CA LEU A 94 6.09 2.37 -18.37
C LEU A 94 4.87 1.55 -17.87
N PRO A 95 4.83 0.20 -17.99
CA PRO A 95 3.75 -0.59 -17.38
C PRO A 95 3.76 -0.53 -15.85
N THR A 96 4.91 -0.48 -15.17
CA THR A 96 4.94 -0.33 -13.70
C THR A 96 4.39 1.02 -13.24
N ALA A 97 4.68 2.10 -13.96
CA ALA A 97 4.17 3.43 -13.65
C ALA A 97 2.66 3.52 -13.89
N LEU A 98 2.17 2.98 -15.00
CA LEU A 98 0.73 2.89 -15.26
C LEU A 98 0.01 2.01 -14.24
N LEU A 99 0.64 0.94 -13.75
CA LEU A 99 0.08 0.10 -12.69
C LEU A 99 -0.08 0.88 -11.37
N ILE A 100 0.93 1.62 -10.94
CA ILE A 100 0.85 2.46 -9.72
C ILE A 100 -0.25 3.50 -9.88
N TRP A 101 -0.31 4.17 -11.03
CA TRP A 101 -1.37 5.15 -11.33
C TRP A 101 -2.76 4.50 -11.31
N ALA A 102 -2.92 3.32 -11.91
CA ALA A 102 -4.19 2.59 -11.94
C ALA A 102 -4.63 2.13 -10.54
N ILE A 103 -3.72 1.69 -9.69
CA ILE A 103 -4.02 1.31 -8.29
C ILE A 103 -4.61 2.52 -7.54
N ILE A 104 -3.99 3.69 -7.67
CA ILE A 104 -4.47 4.92 -7.03
C ILE A 104 -5.87 5.30 -7.58
N ALA A 105 -6.04 5.27 -8.89
CA ALA A 105 -7.33 5.58 -9.52
C ALA A 105 -8.45 4.62 -9.06
N PHE A 106 -8.17 3.31 -8.97
CA PHE A 106 -9.15 2.33 -8.52
C PHE A 106 -9.52 2.51 -7.05
N PHE A 107 -8.60 2.91 -6.17
CA PHE A 107 -8.96 3.21 -4.77
C PHE A 107 -9.87 4.44 -4.67
N MET A 108 -9.57 5.50 -5.42
CA MET A 108 -10.41 6.70 -5.44
C MET A 108 -11.81 6.41 -5.98
N GLU A 109 -11.91 5.68 -7.09
CA GLU A 109 -13.20 5.26 -7.67
C GLU A 109 -13.95 4.29 -6.75
N GLY A 110 -13.22 3.39 -6.08
CA GLY A 110 -13.77 2.44 -5.12
C GLY A 110 -14.41 3.12 -3.91
N ASP A 111 -13.75 4.13 -3.36
CA ASP A 111 -14.29 4.93 -2.24
C ASP A 111 -15.55 5.70 -2.67
N TYR A 112 -15.53 6.32 -3.85
CA TYR A 112 -16.69 7.03 -4.41
C TYR A 112 -17.90 6.11 -4.61
N TRP A 113 -17.67 4.90 -5.11
CA TRP A 113 -18.73 3.90 -5.29
C TRP A 113 -19.37 3.46 -3.98
N LYS A 114 -18.56 3.31 -2.93
CA LYS A 114 -19.04 2.97 -1.59
C LYS A 114 -19.96 4.07 -1.03
N GLU A 115 -19.52 5.32 -1.06
CA GLU A 115 -20.30 6.47 -0.59
C GLU A 115 -21.63 6.62 -1.35
N SER A 116 -21.59 6.44 -2.67
CA SER A 116 -22.78 6.50 -3.52
C SER A 116 -23.83 5.44 -3.17
N ARG A 117 -23.39 4.24 -2.76
CA ARG A 117 -24.28 3.14 -2.37
C ARG A 117 -24.91 3.38 -1.00
N GLU A 118 -24.16 3.92 -0.05
CA GLU A 118 -24.67 4.32 1.26
C GLU A 118 -25.75 5.40 1.11
N MET A 119 -25.51 6.44 0.30
CA MET A 119 -26.51 7.48 0.01
C MET A 119 -27.79 6.95 -0.65
N ILE A 120 -27.70 5.94 -1.53
CA ILE A 120 -28.88 5.34 -2.17
C ILE A 120 -29.67 4.49 -1.16
N GLN A 121 -28.97 3.80 -0.27
CA GLN A 121 -29.61 2.98 0.76
C GLN A 121 -30.37 3.87 1.76
N ASP A 122 -29.76 4.97 2.21
CA ASP A 122 -30.39 5.93 3.12
C ASP A 122 -31.64 6.57 2.49
N LYS A 123 -31.54 7.03 1.24
CA LYS A 123 -32.69 7.60 0.51
C LYS A 123 -33.82 6.61 0.28
N ASN A 124 -33.50 5.34 0.04
CA ASN A 124 -34.52 4.30 -0.09
C ASN A 124 -35.18 3.97 1.26
N MET A 125 -34.44 4.00 2.37
CA MET A 125 -35.01 3.82 3.71
C MET A 125 -35.94 4.99 4.10
N GLU A 126 -35.55 6.23 3.82
CA GLU A 126 -36.37 7.43 4.08
C GLU A 126 -37.65 7.48 3.21
N GLN A 127 -37.59 7.00 1.96
CA GLN A 127 -38.77 6.86 1.09
C GLN A 127 -39.71 5.72 1.52
N VAL A 128 -39.17 4.66 2.11
CA VAL A 128 -39.96 3.56 2.68
C VAL A 128 -40.72 4.10 3.89
N ASP A 129 -40.05 4.73 4.86
CA ASP A 129 -40.71 5.29 6.05
C ASP A 129 -41.76 6.36 5.71
N SER A 130 -41.48 7.26 4.77
CA SER A 130 -42.45 8.27 4.34
C SER A 130 -43.66 7.70 3.57
N LYS A 131 -43.53 6.54 2.92
CA LYS A 131 -44.67 5.84 2.27
C LYS A 131 -45.54 5.06 3.25
N PHE A 132 -45.00 4.67 4.41
CA PHE A 132 -45.76 3.96 5.46
C PHE A 132 -46.27 4.89 6.56
N ALA A 133 -45.88 6.16 6.57
CA ALA A 133 -46.48 7.18 7.42
C ALA A 133 -47.98 7.33 7.06
N PRO A 134 -48.91 7.21 8.03
CA PRO A 134 -50.32 7.49 7.76
C PRO A 134 -50.45 8.93 7.26
N VAL A 135 -51.28 9.14 6.23
CA VAL A 135 -51.52 10.40 5.50
C VAL A 135 -52.18 11.47 6.39
N GLY A 136 -51.58 11.81 7.52
CA GLY A 136 -52.14 12.67 8.56
C GLY A 136 -51.17 13.68 9.17
N GLU A 137 -49.86 13.60 8.87
CA GLU A 137 -48.86 14.47 9.52
C GLU A 137 -48.17 15.48 8.58
N VAL A 138 -48.49 15.47 7.29
CA VAL A 138 -47.85 16.36 6.28
C VAL A 138 -48.51 17.75 6.18
N MET A 139 -49.50 18.06 7.01
CA MET A 139 -50.08 19.42 7.07
C MET A 139 -50.02 20.00 8.48
N LYS A 140 -48.85 20.50 8.86
CA LYS A 140 -48.80 21.57 9.86
C LYS A 140 -48.14 22.79 9.22
N PRO A 141 -48.91 23.87 8.99
CA PRO A 141 -48.37 25.06 8.33
C PRO A 141 -47.35 25.73 9.24
N GLU A 142 -46.34 26.30 8.59
CA GLU A 142 -45.28 27.10 9.18
C GLU A 142 -45.89 28.31 9.92
N GLU A 143 -45.97 28.23 11.26
CA GLU A 143 -46.37 29.37 12.10
C GLU A 143 -45.17 30.29 12.33
N THR A 144 -45.23 31.42 11.64
CA THR A 144 -44.40 32.61 11.82
C THR A 144 -44.49 33.12 13.26
N HIS A 145 -43.39 33.05 14.01
CA HIS A 145 -43.27 33.76 15.29
C HIS A 145 -42.88 35.22 15.05
N HIS A 146 -43.90 36.08 14.97
CA HIS A 146 -43.80 37.50 15.29
C HIS A 146 -44.24 37.65 16.76
N SER A 147 -43.37 38.10 17.65
CA SER A 147 -43.80 38.64 18.94
C SER A 147 -42.80 39.68 19.42
N ASP A 148 -43.20 40.94 19.21
CA ASP A 148 -42.72 42.11 19.92
C ASP A 148 -42.80 41.88 21.44
N HIS A 149 -41.73 42.24 22.15
CA HIS A 149 -41.74 42.79 23.50
C HIS A 149 -40.46 43.61 23.73
#